data_AF-A0A6G0YM56-F1
#
_entry.id   AF-A0A6G0YM56-F1
#
_cell.length_a   1.000
_cell.length_b   1.000
_cell.length_c   1.000
_cell.angle_alpha   90.00
_cell.angle_beta   90.00
_cell.angle_gamma   90.00
#
_symmetry.space_group_name_H-M   'P 1'
#
loop_
_entity.id
_entity.type
_entity.pdbx_description
1 polymer ?
#
loop_
_entity_poly.entity_id
_entity_poly.type
_entity_poly.pdbx_seq_one_letter_code
_entity_poly.pdbx_strand_id
1 'polypeptide(L)' 'MDDYVISVLLFKTSIAMPLANEPIRVSAKNQFFQLYNTNNILFFSWLCCYMAQMNPLVGPKLNQHTILIMAREWGNLIQ' A
#
# COMPACT_ATOMS: atom_id res chain seq x y z
N MET A 1 12.45 5.20 2.05
CA MET A 1 12.67 4.22 3.16
C MET A 1 11.35 3.97 3.90
N ASP A 2 10.22 4.32 3.30
CA ASP A 2 8.97 4.65 4.00
C ASP A 2 7.92 3.54 3.88
N ASP A 3 7.92 2.79 2.78
CA ASP A 3 6.98 1.69 2.51
C ASP A 3 7.20 0.44 3.39
N TYR A 4 8.46 0.19 3.76
CA TYR A 4 8.82 -0.91 4.66
C TYR A 4 8.31 -0.66 6.09
N VAL A 5 8.28 0.60 6.53
CA VAL A 5 7.81 0.97 7.87
C VAL A 5 6.30 0.76 7.99
N ILE A 6 5.54 1.12 6.95
CA ILE A 6 4.10 0.85 6.87
C ILE A 6 3.83 -0.66 6.89
N SER A 7 4.60 -1.44 6.12
CA SER A 7 4.47 -2.90 6.09
C SER A 7 4.77 -3.55 7.46
N VAL A 8 5.82 -3.09 8.15
CA VAL A 8 6.19 -3.58 9.49
C VAL A 8 5.17 -3.16 10.55
N LEU A 9 4.60 -1.95 10.45
CA LEU A 9 3.56 -1.47 11.36
C LEU A 9 2.25 -2.27 11.20
N LEU A 10 1.80 -2.52 9.97
CA LEU A 10 0.59 -3.32 9.68
C LEU A 10 0.73 -4.78 10.13
N PHE A 11 1.93 -5.34 10.02
CA PHE A 11 2.22 -6.68 10.52
C PHE A 11 2.26 -6.71 12.06
N LYS A 12 2.90 -5.72 12.71
CA LYS A 12 2.96 -5.60 14.18
C LYS A 12 1.57 -5.39 14.80
N THR A 13 0.70 -4.59 14.19
CA THR A 13 -0.68 -4.39 14.69
C THR A 13 -1.53 -5.65 14.57
N SER A 14 -1.28 -6.48 13.55
CA SER A 14 -1.97 -7.77 13.37
C SER A 14 -1.61 -8.81 14.44
N ILE A 15 -0.37 -8.77 14.98
CA ILE A 15 0.12 -9.73 16.01
C ILE A 15 -0.04 -9.20 17.44
N ALA A 16 0.03 -7.87 17.65
CA ALA A 16 -0.07 -7.27 18.99
C ALA A 16 -1.51 -7.14 19.50
N MET A 17 -2.49 -7.03 18.61
CA MET A 17 -3.90 -6.84 18.96
C MET A 17 -4.58 -8.00 19.71
N PRO A 18 -4.20 -9.30 19.54
CA PRO A 18 -4.76 -10.38 20.37
C PRO A 18 -4.27 -10.42 21.84
N LEU A 19 -3.30 -9.59 22.26
CA LEU A 19 -2.67 -9.67 23.60
C LEU A 19 -3.11 -8.60 24.61
N ALA A 20 -3.93 -7.62 24.22
CA ALA A 20 -4.39 -6.54 25.10
C ALA A 20 -5.75 -6.87 25.75
N ASN A 21 -5.70 -7.63 26.86
CA ASN A 21 -6.63 -7.69 28.00
C ASN A 21 -8.17 -7.77 27.74
N GLU A 22 -8.81 -8.89 28.11
CA GLU A 22 -10.28 -9.10 28.10
C GLU A 22 -11.01 -8.15 29.09
N PRO A 23 -12.11 -7.46 28.70
CA PRO A 23 -13.46 -8.04 28.69
C PRO A 23 -14.43 -7.54 27.57
N ILE A 24 -15.51 -8.29 27.28
CA ILE A 24 -16.59 -8.13 26.25
C ILE A 24 -16.44 -9.05 25.02
N ARG A 25 -16.70 -10.35 25.24
CA ARG A 25 -16.19 -11.50 24.45
C ARG A 25 -16.92 -11.87 23.14
N VAL A 26 -18.05 -11.26 22.77
CA VAL A 26 -18.80 -11.63 21.53
C VAL A 26 -18.68 -10.56 20.43
N SER A 27 -18.90 -9.29 20.78
CA SER A 27 -18.65 -8.17 19.84
C SER A 27 -17.16 -8.06 19.49
N ALA A 28 -16.27 -8.18 20.49
CA ALA A 28 -14.84 -8.03 20.27
C ALA A 28 -14.26 -9.13 19.38
N LYS A 29 -14.72 -10.39 19.47
CA LYS A 29 -14.25 -11.46 18.56
C LYS A 29 -14.59 -11.18 17.11
N ASN A 30 -15.81 -10.70 16.86
CA ASN A 30 -16.20 -10.28 15.52
C ASN A 30 -15.39 -9.05 15.10
N GLN A 31 -15.17 -8.07 15.99
CA GLN A 31 -14.36 -6.89 15.68
C GLN A 31 -12.88 -7.24 15.39
N PHE A 32 -12.25 -8.14 16.17
CA PHE A 32 -10.89 -8.62 15.92
C PHE A 32 -10.81 -9.39 14.61
N PHE A 33 -11.79 -10.25 14.33
CA PHE A 33 -11.85 -10.98 13.06
C PHE A 33 -12.02 -10.02 11.88
N GLN A 34 -12.86 -8.99 12.00
CA GLN A 34 -13.02 -7.96 10.97
C GLN A 34 -11.72 -7.18 10.76
N LEU A 35 -11.08 -6.71 11.82
CA LEU A 35 -9.80 -5.97 11.75
C LEU A 35 -8.68 -6.83 11.17
N TYR A 36 -8.60 -8.11 11.54
CA TYR A 36 -7.63 -9.04 10.99
C TYR A 36 -7.84 -9.24 9.48
N ASN A 37 -9.06 -9.49 9.03
CA ASN A 37 -9.35 -9.70 7.61
C ASN A 37 -9.12 -8.44 6.77
N THR A 38 -9.52 -7.27 7.26
CA THR A 38 -9.31 -6.00 6.55
C THR A 38 -7.83 -5.66 6.38
N ASN A 39 -7.01 -5.85 7.42
CA ASN A 39 -5.57 -5.61 7.33
C ASN A 39 -4.88 -6.56 6.34
N ASN A 40 -5.25 -7.84 6.33
CA ASN A 40 -4.72 -8.80 5.37
C ASN A 40 -5.07 -8.39 3.92
N ILE A 41 -6.33 -8.03 3.66
CA ILE A 41 -6.77 -7.61 2.32
C ILE A 41 -6.05 -6.34 1.86
N LEU A 42 -5.89 -5.34 2.74
CA LEU A 42 -5.18 -4.11 2.43
C LEU A 42 -3.71 -4.38 2.12
N PHE A 43 -3.05 -5.23 2.91
CA PHE A 43 -1.66 -5.60 2.69
C PHE A 43 -1.47 -6.35 1.37
N PHE A 44 -2.29 -7.38 1.10
CA PHE A 44 -2.21 -8.13 -0.15
C PHE A 44 -2.55 -7.28 -1.37
N SER A 45 -3.54 -6.38 -1.28
CA SER A 45 -3.87 -5.43 -2.34
C SER A 45 -2.69 -4.49 -2.63
N TRP A 46 -2.08 -3.94 -1.58
CA TRP A 46 -0.94 -3.04 -1.71
C TRP A 46 0.27 -3.73 -2.34
N LEU A 47 0.63 -4.91 -1.84
CA LEU A 47 1.74 -5.70 -2.37
C LEU A 47 1.51 -6.09 -3.83
N CYS A 48 0.27 -6.47 -4.20
CA CYS A 48 -0.10 -6.78 -5.57
C CYS A 48 0.09 -5.57 -6.51
N CYS A 49 -0.44 -4.40 -6.12
CA CYS A 49 -0.28 -3.17 -6.89
C CYS A 49 1.18 -2.72 -7.00
N TYR A 50 1.98 -2.95 -5.95
CA TYR A 50 3.40 -2.64 -5.95
C TYR A 50 4.19 -3.54 -6.91
N MET A 51 3.95 -4.86 -6.86
CA MET A 51 4.63 -5.81 -7.76
C MET A 51 4.25 -5.59 -9.23
N ALA A 52 3.00 -5.20 -9.51
CA ALA A 52 2.55 -4.86 -10.86
C ALA A 52 3.36 -3.72 -11.50
N GLN A 53 4.04 -2.89 -10.70
CA GLN A 53 4.82 -1.74 -11.16
C GLN A 53 6.34 -2.00 -11.27
N MET A 54 6.85 -3.12 -10.75
CA MET A 54 8.31 -3.39 -10.69
C MET A 54 8.91 -3.91 -12.01
N ASN A 55 8.08 -4.35 -12.95
CA ASN A 55 8.49 -4.65 -14.33
C ASN A 55 7.37 -4.26 -15.30
N PRO A 56 7.14 -2.96 -15.52
CA PRO A 56 6.01 -2.50 -16.31
C PRO A 56 6.25 -2.83 -17.78
N LEU A 57 5.46 -3.78 -18.31
CA LEU A 57 5.51 -4.16 -19.74
C LEU A 57 4.91 -3.08 -20.65
N VAL A 58 4.10 -2.18 -20.10
CA VAL A 58 3.37 -1.14 -20.82
C VAL A 58 3.50 0.17 -20.06
N GLY A 59 4.07 1.18 -20.73
CA GLY A 59 4.10 2.56 -20.25
C GLY A 59 2.92 3.38 -20.81
N PRO A 60 2.57 4.51 -20.16
CA PRO A 60 1.53 5.40 -20.67
C PRO A 60 1.98 6.04 -22.00
N LYS A 61 1.09 6.03 -23.00
CA LYS A 61 1.36 6.64 -24.32
C LYS A 61 1.02 8.13 -24.28
N LEU A 62 2.04 8.98 -24.21
CA LEU A 62 1.87 10.44 -24.18
C LEU A 62 2.11 11.08 -25.56
N ASN A 63 1.40 12.19 -25.81
CA ASN A 63 1.67 13.06 -26.96
C ASN A 63 2.96 13.88 -26.71
N GLN A 64 3.73 14.16 -27.76
CA GLN A 64 5.00 14.90 -27.67
C GLN A 64 4.87 16.24 -26.94
N HIS A 65 3.77 16.96 -27.15
CA HIS A 65 3.51 18.22 -26.45
C HIS A 65 3.44 18.03 -24.92
N THR A 66 2.80 16.96 -24.45
CA THR A 66 2.71 16.65 -23.02
C THR A 66 4.06 16.22 -22.46
N ILE A 67 4.87 15.49 -23.23
CA ILE A 67 6.22 15.06 -22.84
C ILE A 67 7.14 16.29 -22.64
N LEU A 68 7.10 17.27 -23.55
CA LEU A 68 7.90 18.50 -23.46
C LEU A 68 7.55 19.32 -22.21
N ILE A 69 6.26 19.39 -21.85
CA ILE A 69 5.82 20.07 -20.62
C ILE A 69 6.32 19.30 -19.39
N MET A 70 6.12 17.98 -19.34
CA MET A 70 6.58 17.17 -18.21
C MET A 70 8.11 17.23 -18.03
N ALA A 71 8.85 17.21 -19.13
CA ALA A 71 10.30 17.37 -19.18
C ALA A 71 10.76 18.72 -18.58
N ARG A 72 10.07 19.81 -18.94
CA ARG A 72 10.32 21.14 -18.37
C ARG A 72 10.03 21.20 -16.87
N GLU A 73 8.91 20.66 -16.41
CA GLU A 73 8.51 20.71 -14.99
C GLU A 73 9.36 19.79 -14.10
N TRP A 74 9.82 18.65 -14.62
CA TRP A 74 10.75 17.76 -13.91
C TRP A 74 12.23 18.10 -14.07
N GLY A 75 12.57 19.22 -14.73
CA GLY A 75 13.96 19.69 -14.85
C GLY A 75 14.84 18.88 -15.81
N ASN A 76 14.25 18.02 -16.65
CA ASN A 76 14.93 17.30 -17.71
C ASN A 76 14.65 17.99 -19.05
N LEU A 77 15.43 19.01 -19.41
CA LEU A 77 15.30 19.67 -20.71
C LEU A 77 15.71 18.70 -21.83
N ILE A 78 14.72 18.07 -22.45
CA ILE A 78 14.92 17.24 -23.65
C ILE A 78 14.95 18.21 -24.84
N GLN A 79 16.11 18.32 -25.50
CA GLN A 79 16.32 19.14 -26.70
C GLN A 79 15.71 18.49 -27.95
#